data_AF-A0A7V4QFR5-F1
#
_entry.id   AF-A0A7V4QFR5-F1
#
_cell.length_a   1.000
_cell.length_b   1.000
_cell.length_c   1.000
_cell.angle_alpha   90.00
_cell.angle_beta   90.00
_cell.angle_gamma   90.00
#
_symmetry.space_group_name_H-M   'P 1'
#
loop_
_entity.id
_entity.type
_entity.pdbx_description
1 polymer ?
#
loop_
_entity_poly.entity_id
_entity_poly.type
_entity_poly.pdbx_seq_one_letter_code
_entity_poly.pdbx_strand_id
1 'polypeptide(L)'
;MITKIKKFGLMVGFLFLFTNFSCKVKITEEEIKKVEEFDPQFKKILAKKEEIDKRVSSLENKIILEKSDIEAKIELLRKEFRDKKKEIEKEIMEARKELEPEINEIKGKIENINQEMAPLKKRISEVEKMLINIKNLMKKTEETNVLLKEKSDWEREIKILEGEKEEINKKIGLLKEKLDLYKLELKILEK
;
A
#
# COMPACT_ATOMS: atom_id res chain seq x y z
N MET A 1 4.07 -32.86 17.06
CA MET A 1 4.38 -31.91 18.13
C MET A 1 3.16 -31.00 18.30
N ILE A 2 2.61 -30.93 19.53
CA ILE A 2 1.56 -29.99 20.02
C ILE A 2 0.12 -30.23 19.48
N THR A 3 -0.71 -31.13 20.02
CA THR A 3 -1.58 -31.11 21.24
C THR A 3 -2.58 -29.96 21.42
N LYS A 4 -3.89 -30.36 21.47
CA LYS A 4 -5.04 -29.82 22.26
C LYS A 4 -5.42 -28.35 21.99
N ILE A 5 -6.68 -27.99 21.72
CA ILE A 5 -7.83 -28.00 22.65
C ILE A 5 -9.12 -28.35 21.88
N LYS A 6 -9.55 -29.61 22.00
CA LYS A 6 -10.96 -30.03 21.88
C LYS A 6 -11.43 -30.27 23.31
N LYS A 7 -12.26 -29.38 23.85
CA LYS A 7 -13.12 -29.58 25.05
C LYS A 7 -13.74 -28.25 25.44
N PHE A 8 -14.90 -27.91 24.87
CA PHE A 8 -15.90 -27.03 25.52
C PHE A 8 -17.27 -27.09 24.81
N GLY A 9 -17.61 -28.24 24.22
CA GLY A 9 -18.86 -28.44 23.48
C GLY A 9 -19.73 -29.59 23.98
N LEU A 10 -19.51 -30.05 25.22
CA LEU A 10 -20.22 -31.23 25.75
C LEU A 10 -20.37 -31.18 27.28
N MET A 11 -20.89 -30.07 27.81
CA MET A 11 -21.41 -30.05 29.19
C MET A 11 -22.43 -28.94 29.43
N VAL A 12 -23.38 -28.76 28.49
CA VAL A 12 -24.67 -28.11 28.77
C VAL A 12 -25.81 -28.99 28.25
N GLY A 13 -25.57 -30.31 28.23
CA GLY A 13 -26.48 -31.33 27.67
C GLY A 13 -27.23 -32.14 28.73
N PHE A 14 -27.30 -31.68 29.98
CA PHE A 14 -27.87 -32.49 31.07
C PHE A 14 -28.72 -31.71 32.09
N LEU A 15 -29.42 -30.67 31.64
CA LEU A 15 -30.41 -29.96 32.46
C LEU A 15 -31.59 -29.40 31.65
N PHE A 16 -32.03 -30.14 30.65
CA PHE A 16 -33.32 -29.92 29.98
C PHE A 16 -34.05 -31.27 29.83
N LEU A 17 -34.36 -31.91 30.96
CA LEU A 17 -35.20 -33.12 31.02
C LEU A 17 -36.60 -32.88 31.58
N PHE A 18 -37.06 -31.63 31.61
CA PHE A 18 -38.48 -31.34 31.81
C PHE A 18 -38.94 -30.30 30.80
N THR A 19 -40.11 -30.55 30.18
CA THR A 19 -40.88 -29.76 29.20
C THR A 19 -40.83 -30.19 27.72
N ASN A 20 -40.85 -31.50 27.44
CA ASN A 20 -41.49 -32.03 26.22
C ASN A 20 -42.88 -32.57 26.52
N PHE A 21 -43.80 -31.69 26.90
CA PHE A 21 -45.24 -31.95 26.89
C PHE A 21 -45.98 -30.71 26.37
N SER A 22 -45.68 -30.31 25.13
CA SER A 22 -46.57 -29.39 24.38
C SER A 22 -47.75 -30.20 23.83
N CYS A 23 -48.53 -30.82 24.72
CA CYS A 23 -49.90 -31.17 24.40
C CYS A 23 -50.67 -29.84 24.41
N LYS A 24 -51.06 -29.32 23.25
CA LYS A 24 -51.98 -28.17 23.17
C LYS A 24 -53.36 -28.64 23.65
N VAL A 25 -53.53 -28.79 24.96
CA VAL A 25 -54.83 -29.00 25.59
C VAL A 25 -55.63 -27.73 25.32
N LYS A 26 -56.65 -27.83 24.47
CA LYS A 26 -57.62 -26.76 24.26
C LYS A 26 -58.57 -26.76 25.46
N ILE A 27 -58.28 -25.89 26.43
CA ILE A 27 -59.15 -25.65 27.58
C ILE A 27 -60.33 -24.78 27.10
N THR A 28 -61.54 -25.23 27.39
CA THR A 28 -62.79 -24.51 27.07
C THR A 28 -63.12 -23.46 28.13
N GLU A 29 -63.89 -22.43 27.78
CA GLU A 29 -64.33 -21.39 28.73
C GLU A 29 -65.14 -21.96 29.91
N GLU A 30 -65.85 -23.07 29.70
CA GLU A 30 -66.59 -23.78 30.75
C GLU A 30 -65.66 -24.43 31.78
N GLU A 31 -64.54 -24.99 31.33
CA GLU A 31 -63.53 -25.56 32.23
C GLU A 31 -62.82 -24.47 33.04
N ILE A 32 -62.61 -23.29 32.45
CA ILE A 32 -62.05 -22.12 33.17
C ILE A 32 -63.01 -21.68 34.28
N LYS A 33 -64.31 -21.56 33.99
CA LYS A 33 -65.32 -21.18 34.99
C LYS A 33 -65.40 -22.16 36.16
N LYS A 34 -65.35 -23.48 35.89
CA LYS A 34 -65.32 -24.51 36.94
C LYS A 34 -64.11 -24.37 37.88
N VAL A 35 -62.95 -23.99 37.33
CA VAL A 35 -61.74 -23.75 38.12
C VAL A 35 -61.85 -22.46 38.95
N GLU A 36 -62.45 -21.40 38.41
CA GLU A 36 -62.70 -20.16 39.15
C GLU A 36 -63.71 -20.33 40.29
N GLU A 37 -64.72 -21.18 40.10
CA GLU A 37 -65.70 -21.54 41.15
C GLU A 37 -65.05 -22.37 42.26
N PHE A 38 -64.13 -23.28 41.91
CA PHE A 38 -63.40 -24.12 42.87
C PHE A 38 -62.26 -23.38 43.60
N ASP A 39 -61.53 -22.50 42.91
CA ASP A 39 -60.45 -21.67 43.45
C ASP A 39 -60.60 -20.21 43.01
N PRO A 40 -61.25 -19.36 43.81
CA PRO A 40 -61.40 -17.94 43.52
C PRO A 40 -60.07 -17.17 43.45
N GLN A 41 -58.97 -17.67 44.04
CA GLN A 41 -57.66 -17.04 43.92
C GLN A 41 -57.06 -17.23 42.52
N PHE A 42 -57.45 -18.29 41.81
CA PHE A 42 -57.01 -18.59 40.45
C PHE A 42 -57.40 -17.50 39.44
N LYS A 43 -58.52 -16.81 39.66
CA LYS A 43 -58.92 -15.63 38.86
C LYS A 43 -57.85 -14.55 38.81
N LYS A 44 -57.15 -14.30 39.93
CA LYS A 44 -56.04 -13.34 39.98
C LYS A 44 -54.82 -13.84 39.20
N ILE A 45 -54.61 -15.15 39.16
CA ILE A 45 -53.53 -15.78 38.40
C ILE A 45 -53.80 -15.66 36.89
N LEU A 46 -55.05 -15.90 36.46
CA LEU A 46 -55.47 -15.72 35.07
C LEU A 46 -55.28 -14.27 34.60
N ALA A 47 -55.70 -13.29 35.39
CA ALA A 47 -55.48 -11.88 35.07
C ALA A 47 -53.99 -11.53 34.94
N LYS A 48 -53.14 -12.04 35.85
CA LYS A 48 -51.68 -11.88 35.75
C LYS A 48 -51.10 -12.55 34.51
N LYS A 49 -51.60 -13.74 34.15
CA LYS A 49 -51.17 -14.45 32.93
C LYS A 49 -51.51 -13.63 31.69
N GLU A 50 -52.73 -13.09 31.58
CA GLU A 50 -53.11 -12.23 30.46
C GLU A 50 -52.23 -10.97 30.37
N GLU A 51 -51.89 -10.36 31.51
CA GLU A 51 -50.97 -9.22 31.54
C GLU A 51 -49.57 -9.62 31.05
N ILE A 52 -49.05 -10.77 31.50
CA ILE A 52 -47.77 -11.30 31.04
C ILE A 52 -47.82 -11.59 29.53
N ASP A 53 -48.85 -12.24 29.02
CA ASP A 53 -49.01 -12.58 27.60
C ASP A 53 -49.02 -11.31 26.72
N LYS A 54 -49.70 -10.25 27.18
CA LYS A 54 -49.67 -8.92 26.53
C LYS A 54 -48.28 -8.31 26.53
N ARG A 55 -47.56 -8.39 27.66
CA ARG A 55 -46.18 -7.88 27.78
C ARG A 55 -45.21 -8.65 26.89
N VAL A 56 -45.31 -9.99 26.85
CA VAL A 56 -44.52 -10.85 25.96
C VAL A 56 -44.76 -10.46 24.51
N SER A 57 -46.02 -10.39 24.08
CA SER A 57 -46.38 -9.98 22.70
C SER A 57 -45.83 -8.59 22.36
N SER A 58 -45.87 -7.64 23.29
CA SER A 58 -45.31 -6.30 23.10
C SER A 58 -43.79 -6.33 22.95
N LEU A 59 -43.08 -7.11 23.75
CA LEU A 59 -41.62 -7.25 23.69
C LEU A 59 -41.17 -7.98 22.43
N GLU A 60 -41.86 -9.02 22.01
CA GLU A 60 -41.60 -9.73 20.75
C GLU A 60 -41.67 -8.78 19.55
N ASN A 61 -42.72 -7.95 19.49
CA ASN A 61 -42.87 -6.95 18.44
C ASN A 61 -41.73 -5.92 18.46
N LYS A 62 -41.31 -5.44 19.65
CA LYS A 62 -40.16 -4.52 19.77
C LYS A 62 -38.87 -5.15 19.26
N ILE A 63 -38.59 -6.39 19.64
CA ILE A 63 -37.40 -7.13 19.19
C ILE A 63 -37.40 -7.30 17.67
N ILE A 64 -38.55 -7.64 17.07
CA ILE A 64 -38.67 -7.79 15.61
C ILE A 64 -38.36 -6.47 14.90
N LEU A 65 -38.92 -5.35 15.39
CA LEU A 65 -38.69 -4.03 14.82
C LEU A 65 -37.22 -3.60 14.97
N GLU A 66 -36.65 -3.70 16.17
CA GLU A 66 -35.25 -3.36 16.43
C GLU A 66 -34.29 -4.21 15.59
N LYS A 67 -34.57 -5.51 15.43
CA LYS A 67 -33.79 -6.40 14.58
C LYS A 67 -33.82 -5.94 13.12
N SER A 68 -35.01 -5.62 12.59
CA SER A 68 -35.17 -5.11 11.23
C SER A 68 -34.40 -3.81 11.01
N ASP A 69 -34.45 -2.89 11.98
CA ASP A 69 -33.72 -1.61 11.92
C ASP A 69 -32.21 -1.80 11.95
N ILE A 70 -31.71 -2.72 12.77
CA ILE A 70 -30.28 -3.07 12.84
C ILE A 70 -29.82 -3.70 11.54
N GLU A 71 -30.59 -4.62 10.97
CA GLU A 71 -30.28 -5.26 9.67
C GLU A 71 -30.20 -4.21 8.55
N ALA A 72 -31.13 -3.26 8.50
CA ALA A 72 -31.11 -2.16 7.54
C ALA A 72 -29.86 -1.27 7.70
N LYS A 73 -29.49 -0.91 8.95
CA LYS A 73 -28.28 -0.14 9.25
C LYS A 73 -27.01 -0.88 8.84
N ILE A 74 -26.94 -2.20 9.07
CA ILE A 74 -25.80 -3.03 8.66
C ILE A 74 -25.64 -3.00 7.14
N GLU A 75 -26.72 -3.14 6.37
CA GLU A 75 -26.65 -3.11 4.90
C GLU A 75 -26.25 -1.74 4.36
N LEU A 76 -26.73 -0.65 4.98
CA LEU A 76 -26.29 0.70 4.64
C LEU A 76 -24.79 0.89 4.90
N LEU A 77 -24.30 0.54 6.09
CA LEU A 77 -22.88 0.65 6.43
C LEU A 77 -22.00 -0.21 5.51
N ARG A 78 -22.45 -1.42 5.15
CA ARG A 78 -21.75 -2.27 4.18
C ARG A 78 -21.66 -1.62 2.81
N LYS A 79 -22.71 -0.93 2.37
CA LYS A 79 -22.71 -0.19 1.11
C LYS A 79 -21.75 0.99 1.17
N GLU A 80 -21.87 1.83 2.19
CA GLU A 80 -20.99 3.00 2.39
C GLU A 80 -19.51 2.59 2.44
N PHE A 81 -19.20 1.50 3.14
CA PHE A 81 -17.83 0.97 3.21
C PHE A 81 -17.31 0.55 1.83
N ARG A 82 -18.11 -0.14 1.01
CA ARG A 82 -17.72 -0.51 -0.36
C ARG A 82 -17.52 0.71 -1.24
N ASP A 83 -18.38 1.71 -1.12
CA ASP A 83 -18.31 2.93 -1.92
C ASP A 83 -17.07 3.75 -1.54
N LYS A 84 -16.82 3.94 -0.24
CA LYS A 84 -15.61 4.60 0.27
C LYS A 84 -14.32 3.87 -0.11
N LYS A 85 -14.33 2.53 -0.08
CA LYS A 85 -13.19 1.74 -0.54
C LYS A 85 -12.86 2.02 -2.01
N LYS A 86 -13.87 2.05 -2.88
CA LYS A 86 -13.68 2.37 -4.31
C LYS A 86 -13.20 3.80 -4.54
N GLU A 87 -13.72 4.74 -3.78
CA GLU A 87 -13.29 6.15 -3.81
C GLU A 87 -11.80 6.27 -3.47
N ILE A 88 -11.36 5.65 -2.37
CA ILE A 88 -9.95 5.63 -1.96
C ILE A 88 -9.07 4.94 -3.01
N GLU A 89 -9.49 3.79 -3.55
CA GLU A 89 -8.73 3.09 -4.60
C GLU A 89 -8.57 3.97 -5.86
N LYS A 90 -9.61 4.72 -6.21
CA LYS A 90 -9.59 5.67 -7.33
C LYS A 90 -8.65 6.84 -7.06
N GLU A 91 -8.74 7.46 -5.88
CA GLU A 91 -7.86 8.56 -5.47
C GLU A 91 -6.39 8.14 -5.48
N ILE A 92 -6.07 6.94 -4.96
CA ILE A 92 -4.71 6.38 -5.00
C ILE A 92 -4.24 6.20 -6.45
N MET A 93 -5.09 5.68 -7.33
CA MET A 93 -4.75 5.49 -8.74
C MET A 93 -4.50 6.83 -9.45
N GLU A 94 -5.34 7.83 -9.19
CA GLU A 94 -5.20 9.18 -9.75
C GLU A 94 -3.92 9.85 -9.25
N ALA A 95 -3.64 9.81 -7.95
CA ALA A 95 -2.40 10.33 -7.38
C ALA A 95 -1.14 9.65 -7.95
N ARG A 96 -1.18 8.33 -8.20
CA ARG A 96 -0.08 7.61 -8.87
C ARG A 96 0.09 8.06 -10.31
N LYS A 97 -1.02 8.26 -11.03
CA LYS A 97 -1.00 8.72 -12.42
C LYS A 97 -0.47 10.16 -12.54
N GLU A 98 -0.72 10.98 -11.53
CA GLU A 98 -0.19 12.35 -11.46
C GLU A 98 1.33 12.37 -11.29
N LEU A 99 1.95 11.35 -10.69
CA LEU A 99 3.41 11.26 -10.47
C LEU A 99 4.19 10.68 -11.66
N GLU A 100 3.48 10.00 -12.57
CA GLU A 100 4.06 9.31 -13.72
C GLU A 100 4.81 10.25 -14.68
N PRO A 101 4.33 11.48 -14.99
CA PRO A 101 5.06 12.44 -15.80
C PRO A 101 6.42 12.83 -15.20
N GLU A 102 6.50 13.05 -13.90
CA GLU A 102 7.70 13.47 -13.17
C GLU A 102 8.73 12.35 -13.16
N ILE A 103 8.30 11.10 -12.94
CA ILE A 103 9.14 9.91 -13.05
C ILE A 103 9.73 9.81 -14.47
N ASN A 104 8.90 10.01 -15.49
CA ASN A 104 9.34 9.94 -16.89
C ASN A 104 10.29 11.09 -17.25
N GLU A 105 10.06 12.29 -16.73
CA GLU A 105 10.96 13.43 -16.91
C GLU A 105 12.35 13.14 -16.32
N ILE A 106 12.41 12.61 -15.09
CA ILE A 106 13.68 12.26 -14.44
C ILE A 106 14.40 11.14 -15.19
N LYS A 107 13.68 10.11 -15.67
CA LYS A 107 14.25 9.07 -16.54
C LYS A 107 14.85 9.70 -17.81
N GLY A 108 14.17 10.65 -18.42
CA GLY A 108 14.69 11.41 -19.58
C GLY A 108 15.95 12.21 -19.25
N LYS A 109 15.99 12.89 -18.10
CA LYS A 109 17.19 13.63 -17.63
C LYS A 109 18.39 12.71 -17.42
N ILE A 110 18.17 11.53 -16.84
CA ILE A 110 19.21 10.50 -16.65
C ILE A 110 19.76 10.04 -18.01
N GLU A 111 18.89 9.75 -18.97
CA GLU A 111 19.28 9.32 -20.31
C GLU A 111 20.08 10.41 -21.04
N ASN A 112 19.63 11.67 -20.99
CA ASN A 112 20.34 12.79 -21.58
C ASN A 112 21.76 12.95 -21.01
N ILE A 113 21.92 12.85 -19.68
CA ILE A 113 23.26 12.91 -19.06
C ILE A 113 24.14 11.77 -19.55
N ASN A 114 23.62 10.54 -19.65
CA ASN A 114 24.39 9.41 -20.17
C ASN A 114 24.84 9.65 -21.62
N GLN A 115 23.96 10.20 -22.45
CA GLN A 115 24.25 10.56 -23.85
C GLN A 115 25.28 11.69 -23.94
N GLU A 116 25.25 12.67 -23.05
CA GLU A 116 26.27 13.74 -22.97
C GLU A 116 27.63 13.21 -22.50
N MET A 117 27.64 12.27 -21.53
CA MET A 117 28.88 11.73 -20.97
C MET A 117 29.64 10.82 -21.94
N ALA A 118 28.92 10.08 -22.80
CA ALA A 118 29.52 9.12 -23.75
C ALA A 118 30.57 9.76 -24.69
N PRO A 119 30.28 10.83 -25.46
CA PRO A 119 31.26 11.47 -26.34
C PRO A 119 32.39 12.15 -25.56
N LEU A 120 32.13 12.69 -24.36
CA LEU A 120 33.17 13.28 -23.51
C LEU A 120 34.21 12.24 -23.05
N LYS A 121 33.75 11.05 -22.64
CA LYS A 121 34.64 9.93 -22.31
C LYS A 121 35.47 9.48 -23.51
N LYS A 122 34.86 9.44 -24.71
CA LYS A 122 35.57 9.13 -25.95
C LYS A 122 36.64 10.17 -26.26
N ARG A 123 36.31 11.45 -26.14
CA ARG A 123 37.24 12.56 -26.36
C ARG A 123 38.44 12.51 -25.41
N ILE A 124 38.24 12.21 -24.13
CA ILE A 124 39.35 11.99 -23.19
C ILE A 124 40.29 10.89 -23.69
N SER A 125 39.75 9.75 -24.12
CA SER A 125 40.59 8.65 -24.61
C SER A 125 41.40 9.04 -25.85
N GLU A 126 40.83 9.86 -26.74
CA GLU A 126 41.52 10.41 -27.91
C GLU A 126 42.64 11.38 -27.51
N VAL A 127 42.34 12.34 -26.61
CA VAL A 127 43.32 13.31 -26.08
C VAL A 127 44.48 12.58 -25.37
N GLU A 128 44.18 11.54 -24.60
CA GLU A 128 45.20 10.72 -23.93
C GLU A 128 46.12 10.00 -24.93
N LYS A 129 45.57 9.45 -26.01
CA LYS A 129 46.38 8.84 -27.09
C LYS A 129 47.26 9.87 -27.79
N MET A 130 46.73 11.06 -28.07
CA MET A 130 47.50 12.16 -28.66
C MET A 130 48.66 12.58 -27.75
N LEU A 131 48.39 12.76 -26.46
CA LEU A 131 49.41 13.09 -25.45
C LEU A 131 50.52 12.03 -25.39
N ILE A 132 50.16 10.74 -25.37
CA ILE A 132 51.13 9.63 -25.37
C ILE A 132 51.97 9.66 -26.65
N ASN A 133 51.35 9.86 -27.81
CA ASN A 133 52.05 9.92 -29.08
C ASN A 133 53.05 11.08 -29.13
N ILE A 134 52.64 12.29 -28.73
CA ILE A 134 53.53 13.46 -28.72
C ILE A 134 54.66 13.25 -27.71
N LYS A 135 54.38 12.76 -26.50
CA LYS A 135 55.41 12.45 -25.49
C LYS A 135 56.44 11.42 -25.98
N ASN A 136 56.00 10.40 -26.73
CA ASN A 136 56.89 9.43 -27.36
C ASN A 136 57.74 10.03 -28.49
N LEU A 137 57.16 10.91 -29.31
CA LEU A 137 57.91 11.63 -30.36
C LEU A 137 58.99 12.51 -29.74
N MET A 138 58.64 13.30 -28.71
CA MET A 138 59.61 14.14 -27.97
C MET A 138 60.79 13.33 -27.46
N LYS A 139 60.53 12.17 -26.85
CA LYS A 139 61.59 11.28 -26.33
C LYS A 139 62.53 10.79 -27.43
N LYS A 140 61.99 10.37 -28.58
CA LYS A 140 62.79 9.93 -29.74
C LYS A 140 63.61 11.07 -30.36
N THR A 141 63.10 12.30 -30.32
CA THR A 141 63.81 13.47 -30.83
C THR A 141 64.90 13.99 -29.90
N GLU A 142 64.78 13.80 -28.59
CA GLU A 142 65.87 14.05 -27.64
C GLU A 142 67.07 13.12 -27.92
N GLU A 143 66.81 11.92 -28.45
CA GLU A 143 67.83 10.96 -28.87
C GLU A 143 68.48 11.32 -30.24
N THR A 144 67.91 12.23 -31.04
CA THR A 144 68.32 12.49 -32.44
C THR A 144 68.68 13.94 -32.80
N ASN A 145 68.86 14.82 -31.81
CA ASN A 145 69.39 16.20 -31.98
C ASN A 145 68.56 17.07 -32.98
N VAL A 146 67.25 17.17 -32.71
CA VAL A 146 66.26 17.88 -33.54
C VAL A 146 66.19 19.39 -33.20
N LEU A 147 65.64 20.20 -34.13
CA LEU A 147 65.54 21.67 -34.02
C LEU A 147 64.72 22.13 -32.79
N LEU A 148 65.26 23.11 -32.03
CA LEU A 148 64.64 23.73 -30.85
C LEU A 148 63.18 24.19 -31.07
N LYS A 149 62.84 24.59 -32.29
CA LYS A 149 61.51 25.07 -32.66
C LYS A 149 60.44 23.96 -32.60
N GLU A 150 60.75 22.76 -33.07
CA GLU A 150 59.80 21.64 -33.08
C GLU A 150 59.50 21.15 -31.65
N LYS A 151 60.51 21.16 -30.78
CA LYS A 151 60.32 20.88 -29.35
C LYS A 151 59.38 21.89 -28.69
N SER A 152 59.58 23.19 -28.95
CA SER A 152 58.70 24.24 -28.42
C SER A 152 57.26 24.10 -28.93
N ASP A 153 57.06 23.67 -30.17
CA ASP A 153 55.73 23.45 -30.74
C ASP A 153 55.00 22.27 -30.05
N TRP A 154 55.70 21.17 -29.78
CA TRP A 154 55.14 20.04 -29.03
C TRP A 154 54.84 20.36 -27.56
N GLU A 155 55.70 21.14 -26.91
CA GLU A 155 55.44 21.61 -25.53
C GLU A 155 54.16 22.45 -25.46
N ARG A 156 53.93 23.32 -26.46
CA ARG A 156 52.68 24.09 -26.56
C ARG A 156 51.47 23.20 -26.79
N GLU A 157 51.56 22.23 -27.70
CA GLU A 157 50.47 21.29 -28.00
C GLU A 157 50.11 20.43 -26.78
N ILE A 158 51.10 19.92 -26.05
CA ILE A 158 50.88 19.18 -24.79
C ILE A 158 50.10 20.02 -23.79
N LYS A 159 50.50 21.29 -23.60
CA LYS A 159 49.83 22.19 -22.65
C LYS A 159 48.37 22.42 -23.03
N ILE A 160 48.08 22.57 -24.32
CA ILE A 160 46.70 22.73 -24.83
C ILE A 160 45.89 21.47 -24.55
N LEU A 161 46.41 20.30 -24.93
CA LEU A 161 45.73 19.01 -24.74
C LEU A 161 45.54 18.65 -23.26
N GLU A 162 46.50 18.97 -22.39
CA GLU A 162 46.38 18.79 -20.94
C GLU A 162 45.29 19.70 -20.34
N GLY A 163 45.21 20.96 -20.81
CA GLY A 163 44.12 21.87 -20.45
C GLY A 163 42.75 21.36 -20.91
N GLU A 164 42.62 20.92 -22.16
CA GLU A 164 41.38 20.33 -22.67
C GLU A 164 40.95 19.10 -21.86
N LYS A 165 41.91 18.20 -21.56
CA LYS A 165 41.67 17.02 -20.73
C LYS A 165 41.13 17.40 -19.36
N GLU A 166 41.69 18.42 -18.72
CA GLU A 166 41.24 18.89 -17.41
C GLU A 166 39.81 19.43 -17.46
N GLU A 167 39.48 20.25 -18.46
CA GLU A 167 38.14 20.80 -18.65
C GLU A 167 37.09 19.70 -18.89
N ILE A 168 37.38 18.72 -19.74
CA ILE A 168 36.46 17.61 -19.99
C ILE A 168 36.26 16.78 -18.72
N ASN A 169 37.34 16.52 -17.96
CA ASN A 169 37.23 15.80 -16.68
C ASN A 169 36.35 16.53 -15.66
N LYS A 170 36.48 17.87 -15.55
CA LYS A 170 35.60 18.69 -14.70
C LYS A 170 34.14 18.55 -15.13
N LYS A 171 33.86 18.65 -16.43
CA LYS A 171 32.48 18.50 -16.96
C LYS A 171 31.92 17.11 -16.68
N ILE A 172 32.70 16.05 -16.88
CA ILE A 172 32.30 14.67 -16.54
C ILE A 172 32.01 14.52 -15.04
N GLY A 173 32.81 15.15 -14.17
CA GLY A 173 32.59 15.17 -12.72
C GLY A 173 31.22 15.75 -12.37
N LEU A 174 30.92 16.96 -12.86
CA LEU A 174 29.63 17.62 -12.63
C LEU A 174 28.44 16.82 -13.16
N LEU A 175 28.59 16.18 -14.34
CA LEU A 175 27.54 15.32 -14.90
C LEU A 175 27.31 14.07 -14.06
N LYS A 176 28.36 13.47 -13.48
CA LYS A 176 28.22 12.33 -12.55
C LYS A 176 27.45 12.71 -11.30
N GLU A 177 27.77 13.85 -10.69
CA GLU A 177 27.07 14.34 -9.50
C GLU A 177 25.57 14.55 -9.78
N LYS A 178 25.24 15.21 -10.90
CA LYS A 178 23.84 15.37 -11.33
C LYS A 178 23.14 14.03 -11.58
N LEU A 179 23.82 13.08 -12.21
CA LEU A 179 23.30 11.74 -12.48
C LEU A 179 22.94 11.02 -11.17
N ASP A 180 23.80 11.10 -10.16
CA ASP A 180 23.57 10.47 -8.87
C ASP A 180 22.40 11.12 -8.12
N LEU A 181 22.26 12.45 -8.21
CA LEU A 181 21.09 13.16 -7.68
C LEU A 181 19.79 12.71 -8.35
N TYR A 182 19.73 12.66 -9.68
CA TYR A 182 18.52 12.23 -10.40
C TYR A 182 18.17 10.76 -10.13
N LYS A 183 19.16 9.88 -9.95
CA LYS A 183 18.92 8.50 -9.52
C LYS A 183 18.33 8.43 -8.11
N LEU A 184 18.76 9.30 -7.20
CA LEU A 184 18.18 9.39 -5.86
C LEU A 184 16.75 9.93 -5.91
N GLU A 185 16.48 11.00 -6.67
CA GLU A 185 15.13 11.53 -6.88
C GLU A 185 14.20 10.45 -7.41
N LEU A 186 14.62 9.71 -8.45
CA LEU A 186 13.84 8.61 -9.02
C LEU A 186 13.53 7.54 -7.98
N LYS A 187 14.51 7.14 -7.17
CA LYS A 187 14.33 6.14 -6.11
C LYS A 187 13.38 6.60 -5.00
N ILE A 188 13.30 7.90 -4.75
CA ILE A 188 12.34 8.47 -3.78
C ILE A 188 10.93 8.41 -4.35
N LEU A 189 10.75 8.73 -5.63
CA LEU A 189 9.44 8.77 -6.29
C LEU A 189 8.86 7.38 -6.59
N GLU A 190 9.71 6.37 -6.79
CA GLU A 190 9.28 4.98 -7.08
C GLU A 190 9.00 4.15 -5.80
N LYS A 191 9.15 4.72 -4.59
CA LYS A 191 8.85 4.04 -3.31
C LYS A 191 7.35 3.99 -3.00
#